data_AF-A0A3S2UBW8-F1
#
_entry.id   AF-A0A3S2UBW8-F1
#
_cell.length_a   1.000
_cell.length_b   1.000
_cell.length_c   1.000
_cell.angle_alpha   90.00
_cell.angle_beta   90.00
_cell.angle_gamma   90.00
#
_symmetry.space_group_name_H-M   'P 1'
#
loop_
_entity.id
_entity.type
_entity.pdbx_description
1 polymer ?
#
loop_
_entity_poly.entity_id
_entity_poly.type
_entity_poly.pdbx_seq_one_letter_code
_entity_poly.pdbx_strand_id
1 'polypeptide(L)'
;MKKLFKKISFFIVLALAVNLLFQTGFTKTANAATSYTYYIKSTANLYSSTKSNAKKIKSIPVNTKLTTASAKKDKMYKVKFDGKTGYVYASKLSTKLTNVTLYTKDNANLYDNTSKKQKKLISVPVNAKLTTQSVIGSKMYKVSYEGKTGYIYASKLATKKVSKVPFGKTVRIGNFTVKIDKPINEYGESYLFDGNNSYIALPLTITNYGARDYVGWVTEGYVNNKYYDVFDNWYFAVDYEDEELDGSEMLSKGKNLKGYITLKMSKGKNLEFVYTDGYDNFITFYGKN
;
A
#
# COMPACT_ATOMS: atom_id res chain seq x y z
N MET A 1 30.88 -84.29 -34.12
CA MET A 1 30.52 -82.86 -34.12
C MET A 1 29.01 -82.55 -34.00
N LYS A 2 28.07 -83.34 -34.55
CA LYS A 2 26.62 -83.03 -34.46
C LYS A 2 25.93 -83.18 -33.07
N LYS A 3 26.51 -83.93 -32.12
CA LYS A 3 25.94 -84.08 -30.75
C LYS A 3 26.35 -82.97 -29.77
N LEU A 4 27.39 -82.18 -30.07
CA LEU A 4 27.88 -81.11 -29.20
C LEU A 4 27.08 -79.79 -29.39
N PHE A 5 26.63 -79.53 -30.62
CA PHE A 5 25.81 -78.34 -30.93
C PHE A 5 24.37 -78.39 -30.41
N LYS A 6 23.82 -79.58 -30.13
CA LYS A 6 22.44 -79.74 -29.64
C LYS A 6 22.28 -79.45 -28.13
N LYS A 7 23.35 -79.66 -27.34
CA LYS A 7 23.34 -79.36 -25.88
C LYS A 7 23.58 -77.88 -25.58
N ILE A 8 24.38 -77.19 -26.40
CA ILE A 8 24.64 -75.74 -26.26
C ILE A 8 23.37 -74.92 -26.58
N SER A 9 22.56 -75.38 -27.54
CA SER A 9 21.30 -74.72 -27.91
C SER A 9 20.24 -74.80 -26.80
N PHE A 10 20.17 -75.88 -26.01
CA PHE A 10 19.17 -76.02 -24.95
C PHE A 10 19.52 -75.19 -23.69
N PHE A 11 20.81 -75.06 -23.35
CA PHE A 11 21.26 -74.24 -22.22
C PHE A 11 21.14 -72.73 -22.48
N ILE A 12 21.35 -72.28 -23.72
CA ILE A 12 21.17 -70.87 -24.10
C ILE A 12 19.68 -70.49 -24.12
N VAL A 13 18.80 -71.38 -24.57
CA VAL A 13 17.34 -71.14 -24.54
C VAL A 13 16.80 -71.14 -23.10
N LEU A 14 17.31 -71.99 -22.21
CA LEU A 14 16.92 -71.99 -20.79
C LEU A 14 17.46 -70.76 -20.04
N ALA A 15 18.67 -70.30 -20.34
CA ALA A 15 19.22 -69.07 -19.76
C ALA A 15 18.51 -67.78 -20.25
N LEU A 16 17.96 -67.78 -21.46
CA LEU A 16 17.12 -66.70 -21.96
C LEU A 16 15.70 -66.72 -21.36
N ALA A 17 15.11 -67.89 -21.12
CA ALA A 17 13.80 -68.01 -20.49
C ALA A 17 13.81 -67.65 -18.99
N VAL A 18 14.90 -67.95 -18.27
CA VAL A 18 15.05 -67.58 -16.85
C VAL A 18 15.29 -66.07 -16.68
N ASN A 19 15.96 -65.40 -17.62
CA ASN A 19 16.09 -63.94 -17.61
C ASN A 19 14.81 -63.19 -17.99
N LEU A 20 13.85 -63.84 -18.65
CA LEU A 20 12.55 -63.25 -18.94
C LEU A 20 11.57 -63.33 -17.75
N LEU A 21 11.78 -64.27 -16.81
CA LEU A 21 10.92 -64.47 -15.65
C LEU A 21 11.29 -63.62 -14.42
N PHE A 22 12.44 -62.93 -14.43
CA PHE A 22 12.87 -62.05 -13.33
C PHE A 22 12.57 -60.56 -13.55
N GLN A 23 11.90 -60.16 -14.65
CA GLN A 23 11.55 -58.77 -14.92
C GLN A 23 10.10 -58.38 -14.57
N THR A 24 9.35 -59.21 -13.84
CA THR A 24 7.98 -58.87 -13.40
C THR A 24 7.89 -58.41 -11.93
N GLY A 25 9.03 -58.11 -11.30
CA GLY A 25 9.10 -57.59 -9.94
C GLY A 25 9.01 -56.07 -9.86
N PHE A 26 7.81 -55.56 -9.58
CA PHE A 26 7.54 -54.22 -9.06
C PHE A 26 7.95 -53.03 -9.94
N THR A 27 7.19 -52.77 -11.02
CA THR A 27 6.93 -51.37 -11.34
C THR A 27 6.09 -50.79 -10.21
N LYS A 28 6.73 -50.14 -9.22
CA LYS A 28 6.03 -49.17 -8.36
C LYS A 28 5.52 -48.10 -9.33
N THR A 29 4.26 -48.21 -9.74
CA THR A 29 3.55 -47.11 -10.37
C THR A 29 3.65 -45.97 -9.37
N ALA A 30 4.49 -44.98 -9.66
CA ALA A 30 4.60 -43.80 -8.83
C ALA A 30 3.25 -43.10 -8.91
N ASN A 31 2.40 -43.33 -7.91
CA ASN A 31 1.17 -42.56 -7.76
C ASN A 31 1.58 -41.09 -7.81
N ALA A 32 1.09 -40.36 -8.82
CA ALA A 32 1.29 -38.93 -8.92
C ALA A 32 0.82 -38.31 -7.60
N ALA A 33 1.77 -37.84 -6.79
CA ALA A 33 1.46 -37.30 -5.48
C ALA A 33 0.51 -36.12 -5.66
N THR A 34 -0.71 -36.25 -5.14
CA THR A 34 -1.72 -35.19 -5.27
C THR A 34 -1.23 -33.96 -4.52
N SER A 35 -0.92 -32.90 -5.27
CA SER A 35 -0.44 -31.63 -4.74
C SER A 35 -1.56 -30.60 -4.81
N TYR A 36 -1.79 -29.90 -3.69
CA TYR A 36 -2.78 -28.86 -3.55
C TYR A 36 -2.12 -27.49 -3.45
N THR A 37 -2.72 -26.50 -4.11
CA THR A 37 -2.31 -25.10 -4.01
C THR A 37 -3.22 -24.34 -3.05
N TYR A 38 -2.61 -23.58 -2.14
CA TYR A 38 -3.29 -22.69 -1.22
C TYR A 38 -2.59 -21.33 -1.16
N TYR A 39 -3.30 -20.33 -0.62
CA TYR A 39 -2.80 -19.01 -0.32
C TYR A 39 -2.99 -18.70 1.16
N ILE A 40 -2.04 -17.97 1.75
CA ILE A 40 -2.21 -17.44 3.11
C ILE A 40 -3.32 -16.38 3.10
N LYS A 41 -4.39 -16.57 3.88
CA LYS A 41 -5.51 -15.60 3.94
C LYS A 41 -5.42 -14.55 5.06
N SER A 42 -4.63 -14.83 6.08
CA SER A 42 -4.39 -13.94 7.23
C SER A 42 -3.04 -14.28 7.86
N THR A 43 -2.49 -13.40 8.71
CA THR A 43 -1.19 -13.57 9.38
C THR A 43 -0.92 -15.02 9.78
N ALA A 44 0.12 -15.61 9.18
CA ALA A 44 0.48 -17.01 9.35
C ALA A 44 1.97 -17.15 9.68
N ASN A 45 2.31 -18.26 10.31
CA ASN A 45 3.69 -18.62 10.61
C ASN A 45 3.97 -20.04 10.10
N LEU A 46 5.21 -20.28 9.70
CA LEU A 46 5.79 -21.59 9.48
C LEU A 46 6.31 -22.13 10.82
N TYR A 47 5.91 -23.34 11.19
CA TYR A 47 6.32 -24.00 12.43
C TYR A 47 7.20 -25.22 12.14
N SER A 48 8.07 -25.56 13.09
CA SER A 48 9.00 -26.69 13.00
C SER A 48 8.34 -28.08 13.10
N SER A 49 7.20 -28.18 13.77
CA SER A 49 6.42 -29.41 13.89
C SER A 49 4.94 -29.10 14.09
N THR A 50 4.11 -30.14 14.25
CA THR A 50 2.68 -30.04 14.58
C THR A 50 2.38 -30.04 16.07
N LYS A 51 3.40 -30.09 16.93
CA LYS A 51 3.26 -30.13 18.39
C LYS A 51 2.87 -28.75 18.95
N SER A 52 2.22 -28.73 20.11
CA SER A 52 1.81 -27.49 20.80
C SER A 52 2.98 -26.56 21.13
N ASN A 53 4.15 -27.12 21.42
CA ASN A 53 5.39 -26.39 21.71
C ASN A 53 6.27 -26.14 20.47
N ALA A 54 5.72 -26.28 19.25
CA ALA A 54 6.48 -26.10 18.03
C ALA A 54 7.03 -24.68 17.91
N LYS A 55 8.34 -24.58 17.65
CA LYS A 55 9.01 -23.29 17.42
C LYS A 55 8.55 -22.67 16.10
N LYS A 56 8.27 -21.37 16.12
CA LYS A 56 8.08 -20.54 14.92
C LYS A 56 9.40 -20.43 14.16
N ILE A 57 9.39 -20.81 12.89
CA ILE A 57 10.52 -20.68 11.96
C ILE A 57 10.50 -19.31 11.29
N LYS A 58 9.36 -18.92 10.69
CA LYS A 58 9.24 -17.69 9.91
C LYS A 58 7.79 -17.22 9.80
N SER A 59 7.55 -15.92 9.71
CA SER A 59 6.23 -15.38 9.31
C SER A 59 6.03 -15.57 7.81
N ILE A 60 4.83 -15.98 7.39
CA ILE A 60 4.48 -16.14 5.98
C ILE A 60 3.51 -15.02 5.60
N PRO A 61 3.83 -14.20 4.58
CA PRO A 61 2.96 -13.09 4.22
C PRO A 61 1.64 -13.51 3.58
N VAL A 62 0.61 -12.69 3.75
CA VAL A 62 -0.72 -12.86 3.10
C VAL A 62 -0.56 -12.95 1.58
N ASN A 63 -1.40 -13.78 0.96
CA ASN A 63 -1.40 -14.12 -0.47
C ASN A 63 -0.16 -14.87 -0.97
N THR A 64 0.76 -15.28 -0.07
CA THR A 64 1.82 -16.20 -0.43
C THR A 64 1.23 -17.51 -0.90
N LYS A 65 1.58 -17.93 -2.12
CA LYS A 65 1.22 -19.23 -2.70
C LYS A 65 2.04 -20.33 -2.03
N LEU A 66 1.38 -21.35 -1.54
CA LEU A 66 1.97 -22.54 -0.95
C LEU A 66 1.44 -23.78 -1.67
N THR A 67 2.30 -24.80 -1.79
CA THR A 67 1.92 -26.12 -2.26
C THR A 67 2.10 -27.14 -1.14
N THR A 68 1.23 -28.14 -1.09
CA THR A 68 1.27 -29.20 -0.08
C THR A 68 0.68 -30.50 -0.62
N ALA A 69 1.17 -31.63 -0.09
CA ALA A 69 0.56 -32.95 -0.29
C ALA A 69 -0.17 -33.45 0.98
N SER A 70 -0.30 -32.60 2.01
CA SER A 70 -1.04 -32.93 3.23
C SER A 70 -2.51 -33.26 2.92
N ALA A 71 -3.10 -34.15 3.72
CA ALA A 71 -4.50 -34.50 3.56
C ALA A 71 -5.38 -33.31 3.97
N LYS A 72 -6.50 -33.09 3.27
CA LYS A 72 -7.42 -31.97 3.54
C LYS A 72 -7.99 -31.96 4.97
N LYS A 73 -7.95 -33.09 5.67
CA LYS A 73 -8.41 -33.24 7.06
C LYS A 73 -7.37 -32.85 8.10
N ASP A 74 -6.12 -32.61 7.70
CA ASP A 74 -5.03 -32.29 8.63
C ASP A 74 -5.21 -30.88 9.20
N LYS A 75 -4.96 -30.72 10.51
CA LYS A 75 -5.02 -29.40 11.18
C LYS A 75 -3.92 -28.44 10.70
N MET A 76 -2.79 -29.00 10.29
CA MET A 76 -1.64 -28.27 9.77
C MET A 76 -1.10 -28.95 8.52
N TYR A 77 -0.74 -28.16 7.52
CA TYR A 77 -0.20 -28.66 6.27
C TYR A 77 1.31 -28.49 6.22
N LYS A 78 1.99 -29.54 5.77
CA LYS A 78 3.42 -29.51 5.53
C LYS A 78 3.68 -28.78 4.21
N VAL A 79 4.50 -27.73 4.26
CA VAL A 79 4.80 -26.86 3.12
C VAL A 79 6.29 -26.56 3.05
N LYS A 80 6.76 -26.16 1.87
CA LYS A 80 8.08 -25.55 1.69
C LYS A 80 7.89 -24.06 1.41
N PHE A 81 8.52 -23.20 2.20
CA PHE A 81 8.49 -21.75 2.03
C PHE A 81 9.88 -21.19 2.28
N ASP A 82 10.37 -20.38 1.34
CA ASP A 82 11.66 -19.71 1.44
C ASP A 82 12.82 -20.68 1.78
N GLY A 83 12.88 -21.78 1.03
CA GLY A 83 13.87 -22.86 1.21
C GLY A 83 13.63 -23.77 2.42
N LYS A 84 12.74 -23.43 3.35
CA LYS A 84 12.51 -24.18 4.59
C LYS A 84 11.26 -25.04 4.52
N THR A 85 11.34 -26.24 5.05
CA THR A 85 10.18 -27.13 5.21
C THR A 85 9.62 -26.97 6.62
N GLY A 86 8.30 -26.86 6.74
CA GLY A 86 7.63 -26.76 8.03
C GLY A 86 6.12 -26.93 7.90
N TYR A 87 5.39 -26.55 8.94
CA TYR A 87 3.95 -26.74 9.06
C TYR A 87 3.23 -25.42 9.21
N VAL A 88 2.08 -25.27 8.54
CA VAL A 88 1.21 -24.09 8.61
C VAL A 88 -0.20 -24.52 8.97
N TYR A 89 -0.87 -23.81 9.86
CA TYR A 89 -2.26 -24.09 10.20
C TYR A 89 -3.18 -24.01 8.97
N ALA A 90 -3.94 -25.07 8.72
CA ALA A 90 -4.90 -25.13 7.61
C ALA A 90 -5.96 -24.02 7.72
N SER A 91 -6.33 -23.63 8.95
CA SER A 91 -7.25 -22.52 9.23
C SER A 91 -6.77 -21.15 8.70
N LYS A 92 -5.47 -21.00 8.39
CA LYS A 92 -4.87 -19.79 7.79
C LYS A 92 -4.77 -19.84 6.27
N LEU A 93 -5.24 -20.92 5.64
CA LEU A 93 -5.16 -21.14 4.21
C LEU A 93 -6.52 -20.91 3.53
N SER A 94 -6.45 -20.57 2.24
CA SER A 94 -7.58 -20.41 1.34
C SER A 94 -7.19 -20.91 -0.06
N THR A 95 -8.14 -21.42 -0.83
CA THR A 95 -7.94 -21.75 -2.25
C THR A 95 -7.97 -20.51 -3.15
N LYS A 96 -8.42 -19.37 -2.61
CA LYS A 96 -8.50 -18.07 -3.31
C LYS A 96 -7.60 -17.05 -2.64
N LEU A 97 -7.10 -16.10 -3.44
CA LEU A 97 -6.41 -14.91 -2.95
C LEU A 97 -7.35 -14.07 -2.08
N THR A 98 -6.77 -13.40 -1.09
CA THR A 98 -7.46 -12.46 -0.21
C THR A 98 -7.34 -11.05 -0.77
N ASN A 99 -8.47 -10.35 -0.84
CA ASN A 99 -8.49 -8.92 -1.13
C ASN A 99 -8.06 -8.15 0.11
N VAL A 100 -6.98 -7.39 0.01
CA VAL A 100 -6.46 -6.54 1.08
C VAL A 100 -6.75 -5.08 0.75
N THR A 101 -7.47 -4.40 1.63
CA THR A 101 -7.72 -2.95 1.51
C THR A 101 -6.56 -2.17 2.12
N LEU A 102 -6.08 -1.19 1.37
CA LEU A 102 -5.01 -0.26 1.75
C LEU A 102 -5.40 1.16 1.36
N TYR A 103 -4.71 2.13 1.95
CA TYR A 103 -4.87 3.55 1.67
C TYR A 103 -3.52 4.15 1.26
N THR A 104 -3.52 5.06 0.30
CA THR A 104 -2.33 5.88 0.03
C THR A 104 -2.05 6.78 1.23
N LYS A 105 -0.83 6.73 1.77
CA LYS A 105 -0.42 7.55 2.91
C LYS A 105 0.34 8.83 2.51
N ASP A 106 0.53 9.00 1.21
CA ASP A 106 1.25 10.10 0.61
C ASP A 106 0.85 10.21 -0.87
N ASN A 107 1.28 11.27 -1.54
CA ASN A 107 1.13 11.38 -2.99
C ASN A 107 1.79 10.17 -3.66
N ALA A 108 1.00 9.45 -4.44
CA ALA A 108 1.41 8.22 -5.07
C ALA A 108 1.15 8.27 -6.57
N ASN A 109 1.74 7.33 -7.30
CA ASN A 109 1.52 7.15 -8.72
C ASN A 109 1.20 5.68 -8.97
N LEU A 110 0.27 5.45 -9.88
CA LEU A 110 0.03 4.15 -10.48
C LEU A 110 0.95 4.01 -11.70
N TYR A 111 1.63 2.88 -11.80
CA TYR A 111 2.55 2.56 -12.89
C TYR A 111 2.03 1.36 -13.71
N ASP A 112 2.43 1.27 -14.96
CA ASP A 112 2.02 0.20 -15.88
C ASP A 112 2.66 -1.16 -15.54
N ASN A 113 3.90 -1.15 -15.07
CA ASN A 113 4.68 -2.32 -14.71
C ASN A 113 5.56 -2.07 -13.47
N THR A 114 6.38 -3.05 -13.09
CA THR A 114 7.24 -3.02 -11.88
C THR A 114 8.72 -2.82 -12.18
N SER A 115 9.09 -2.57 -13.44
CA SER A 115 10.46 -2.36 -13.86
C SER A 115 10.98 -0.97 -13.49
N LYS A 116 12.29 -0.75 -13.54
CA LYS A 116 12.88 0.58 -13.28
C LYS A 116 12.45 1.65 -14.31
N LYS A 117 12.05 1.25 -15.52
CA LYS A 117 11.61 2.14 -16.62
C LYS A 117 10.09 2.22 -16.75
N GLN A 118 9.37 1.85 -15.70
CA GLN A 118 7.90 1.90 -15.65
C GLN A 118 7.36 3.30 -15.98
N LYS A 119 6.25 3.34 -16.73
CA LYS A 119 5.54 4.56 -17.09
C LYS A 119 4.48 4.87 -16.05
N LYS A 120 4.39 6.14 -15.64
CA LYS A 120 3.29 6.64 -14.82
C LYS A 120 1.99 6.62 -15.62
N LEU A 121 0.97 5.94 -15.10
CA LEU A 121 -0.39 5.91 -15.65
C LEU A 121 -1.23 7.07 -15.13
N ILE A 122 -1.24 7.26 -13.80
CA ILE A 122 -2.04 8.31 -13.14
C ILE A 122 -1.47 8.63 -11.75
N SER A 123 -1.62 9.88 -11.30
CA SER A 123 -1.38 10.24 -9.89
C SER A 123 -2.55 9.76 -9.04
N VAL A 124 -2.28 9.21 -7.87
CA VAL A 124 -3.30 8.76 -6.91
C VAL A 124 -3.24 9.68 -5.68
N PRO A 125 -4.36 10.31 -5.28
CA PRO A 125 -4.41 11.21 -4.13
C PRO A 125 -4.12 10.46 -2.83
N VAL A 126 -3.77 11.20 -1.76
CA VAL A 126 -3.69 10.66 -0.40
C VAL A 126 -5.06 10.13 0.04
N ASN A 127 -5.07 9.13 0.92
CA ASN A 127 -6.26 8.47 1.44
C ASN A 127 -7.16 7.77 0.41
N ALA A 128 -6.71 7.63 -0.84
CA ALA A 128 -7.37 6.81 -1.84
C ALA A 128 -7.46 5.36 -1.36
N LYS A 129 -8.69 4.83 -1.32
CA LYS A 129 -8.95 3.43 -0.96
C LYS A 129 -8.57 2.54 -2.14
N LEU A 130 -7.65 1.61 -1.91
CA LEU A 130 -7.18 0.65 -2.90
C LEU A 130 -7.39 -0.77 -2.40
N THR A 131 -7.59 -1.71 -3.32
CA THR A 131 -7.65 -3.14 -3.02
C THR A 131 -6.58 -3.89 -3.81
N THR A 132 -5.88 -4.82 -3.18
CA THR A 132 -4.85 -5.64 -3.83
C THR A 132 -4.98 -7.13 -3.47
N GLN A 133 -4.55 -7.98 -4.39
CA GLN A 133 -4.32 -9.41 -4.17
C GLN A 133 -2.83 -9.77 -4.25
N SER A 134 -1.93 -8.79 -4.32
CA SER A 134 -0.49 -9.02 -4.28
C SER A 134 -0.07 -9.66 -2.96
N VAL A 135 1.11 -10.29 -2.96
CA VAL A 135 1.75 -10.79 -1.74
C VAL A 135 2.11 -9.59 -0.87
N ILE A 136 1.60 -9.56 0.36
CA ILE A 136 1.88 -8.45 1.28
C ILE A 136 3.36 -8.49 1.68
N GLY A 137 4.09 -7.41 1.48
CA GLY A 137 5.55 -7.35 1.62
C GLY A 137 6.31 -7.30 0.28
N SER A 138 5.63 -7.46 -0.85
CA SER A 138 6.21 -7.09 -2.15
C SER A 138 6.52 -5.59 -2.24
N LYS A 139 7.53 -5.23 -3.05
CA LYS A 139 7.93 -3.82 -3.28
C LYS A 139 6.80 -2.96 -3.86
N MET A 140 6.02 -3.55 -4.76
CA MET A 140 4.89 -2.92 -5.41
C MET A 140 3.68 -3.85 -5.39
N TYR A 141 2.49 -3.28 -5.30
CA TYR A 141 1.23 -4.01 -5.32
C TYR A 141 0.44 -3.67 -6.57
N LYS A 142 -0.16 -4.70 -7.18
CA LYS A 142 -1.11 -4.54 -8.27
C LYS A 142 -2.44 -4.09 -7.69
N VAL A 143 -2.98 -2.98 -8.20
CA VAL A 143 -4.23 -2.36 -7.76
C VAL A 143 -5.01 -1.86 -8.97
N SER A 144 -6.29 -1.55 -8.77
CA SER A 144 -7.11 -0.82 -9.73
C SER A 144 -7.57 0.50 -9.13
N TYR A 145 -7.47 1.58 -9.89
CA TYR A 145 -7.87 2.93 -9.49
C TYR A 145 -8.41 3.67 -10.72
N GLU A 146 -9.61 4.26 -10.60
CA GLU A 146 -10.29 4.99 -11.69
C GLU A 146 -10.28 4.22 -13.04
N GLY A 147 -10.70 2.95 -13.00
CA GLY A 147 -10.76 2.07 -14.18
C GLY A 147 -9.40 1.61 -14.73
N LYS A 148 -8.27 2.08 -14.18
CA LYS A 148 -6.92 1.67 -14.60
C LYS A 148 -6.38 0.62 -13.65
N THR A 149 -5.78 -0.42 -14.20
CA THR A 149 -5.06 -1.44 -13.42
C THR A 149 -3.56 -1.24 -13.60
N GLY A 150 -2.83 -1.22 -12.49
CA GLY A 150 -1.38 -1.00 -12.51
C GLY A 150 -0.73 -1.34 -11.18
N TYR A 151 0.49 -0.85 -10.97
CA TYR A 151 1.31 -1.13 -9.80
C TYR A 151 1.60 0.14 -9.03
N ILE A 152 1.53 0.06 -7.71
CA ILE A 152 1.84 1.16 -6.79
C ILE A 152 2.91 0.71 -5.81
N TYR A 153 3.83 1.60 -5.44
CA TYR A 153 4.84 1.29 -4.43
C TYR A 153 4.20 1.03 -3.07
N ALA A 154 4.50 -0.12 -2.47
CA ALA A 154 3.98 -0.48 -1.14
C ALA A 154 4.44 0.52 -0.06
N SER A 155 5.59 1.17 -0.25
CA SER A 155 6.09 2.24 0.63
C SER A 155 5.21 3.48 0.67
N LYS A 156 4.29 3.66 -0.29
CA LYS A 156 3.30 4.74 -0.35
C LYS A 156 1.94 4.35 0.23
N LEU A 157 1.79 3.15 0.77
CA LEU A 157 0.53 2.63 1.29
C LEU A 157 0.56 2.41 2.81
N ALA A 158 -0.62 2.39 3.41
CA ALA A 158 -0.88 2.06 4.81
C ALA A 158 -2.21 1.29 4.94
N THR A 159 -2.43 0.67 6.10
CA THR A 159 -3.68 -0.03 6.44
C THR A 159 -4.78 0.91 6.96
N LYS A 160 -4.44 2.18 7.24
CA LYS A 160 -5.35 3.22 7.72
C LYS A 160 -5.11 4.51 6.94
N LYS A 161 -6.13 5.37 6.87
CA LYS A 161 -6.02 6.73 6.34
C LYS A 161 -5.03 7.56 7.17
N VAL A 162 -4.34 8.48 6.51
CA VAL A 162 -3.53 9.53 7.14
C VAL A 162 -4.44 10.69 7.50
N SER A 163 -4.41 11.10 8.76
CA SER A 163 -5.18 12.25 9.25
C SER A 163 -4.35 13.54 9.29
N LYS A 164 -3.02 13.44 9.42
CA LYS A 164 -2.14 14.60 9.64
C LYS A 164 -0.87 14.58 8.77
N VAL A 165 -0.44 15.74 8.28
CA VAL A 165 0.81 15.95 7.53
C VAL A 165 1.51 17.23 8.00
N PRO A 166 2.85 17.30 7.96
CA PRO A 166 3.56 18.50 8.42
C PRO A 166 3.35 19.69 7.48
N PHE A 167 3.45 20.92 8.01
CA PHE A 167 3.56 22.13 7.19
C PHE A 167 4.73 22.05 6.19
N GLY A 168 4.57 22.74 5.06
CA GLY A 168 5.47 22.73 3.91
C GLY A 168 5.27 21.54 2.97
N LYS A 169 4.51 20.52 3.35
CA LYS A 169 4.25 19.35 2.50
C LYS A 169 3.09 19.61 1.56
N THR A 170 3.27 19.38 0.26
CA THR A 170 2.17 19.35 -0.72
C THR A 170 1.50 17.97 -0.74
N VAL A 171 0.18 17.93 -0.58
CA VAL A 171 -0.63 16.70 -0.64
C VAL A 171 -1.75 16.84 -1.65
N ARG A 172 -2.06 15.78 -2.40
CA ARG A 172 -3.23 15.72 -3.27
C ARG A 172 -4.38 15.09 -2.50
N ILE A 173 -5.42 15.86 -2.20
CA ILE A 173 -6.65 15.44 -1.52
C ILE A 173 -7.82 15.60 -2.49
N GLY A 174 -8.50 14.49 -2.79
CA GLY A 174 -9.50 14.47 -3.86
C GLY A 174 -8.93 15.00 -5.18
N ASN A 175 -9.57 16.05 -5.69
CA ASN A 175 -9.18 16.73 -6.94
C ASN A 175 -8.19 17.86 -6.73
N PHE A 176 -7.83 18.22 -5.50
CA PHE A 176 -6.97 19.36 -5.23
C PHE A 176 -5.58 18.91 -4.78
N THR A 177 -4.54 19.67 -5.13
CA THR A 177 -3.34 19.68 -4.29
C THR A 177 -3.39 20.85 -3.34
N VAL A 178 -2.96 20.62 -2.12
CA VAL A 178 -2.93 21.62 -1.05
C VAL A 178 -1.54 21.61 -0.44
N LYS A 179 -1.00 22.79 -0.22
CA LYS A 179 0.21 23.02 0.56
C LYS A 179 -0.08 24.14 1.54
N ILE A 180 0.15 23.89 2.82
CA ILE A 180 0.19 24.93 3.85
C ILE A 180 1.64 25.03 4.28
N ASP A 181 2.28 26.15 3.99
CA ASP A 181 3.67 26.42 4.35
C ASP A 181 3.85 26.65 5.84
N LYS A 182 5.11 26.75 6.28
CA LYS A 182 5.39 27.06 7.68
C LYS A 182 4.87 28.47 8.00
N PRO A 183 4.42 28.72 9.25
CA PRO A 183 4.13 30.06 9.73
C PRO A 183 5.26 31.04 9.41
N ILE A 184 4.90 32.22 8.93
CA ILE A 184 5.79 33.37 8.79
C ILE A 184 5.26 34.52 9.64
N ASN A 185 6.13 35.40 10.11
CA ASN A 185 5.70 36.63 10.75
C ASN A 185 5.15 37.58 9.67
N GLU A 186 3.88 37.95 9.81
CA GLU A 186 3.15 38.75 8.81
C GLU A 186 3.67 40.19 8.70
N TYR A 187 4.11 40.77 9.82
CA TYR A 187 4.51 42.19 9.89
C TYR A 187 6.04 42.38 10.00
N GLY A 188 6.82 41.32 9.80
CA GLY A 188 8.28 41.36 9.96
C GLY A 188 8.75 41.43 11.42
N GLU A 189 10.07 41.33 11.65
CA GLU A 189 10.66 41.25 13.00
C GLU A 189 10.40 42.47 13.87
N SER A 190 10.06 43.62 13.26
CA SER A 190 9.90 44.93 13.93
C SER A 190 8.52 45.19 14.54
N TYR A 191 7.47 44.49 14.09
CA TYR A 191 6.16 44.53 14.76
C TYR A 191 6.20 43.56 15.93
N LEU A 192 6.78 44.06 17.01
CA LEU A 192 6.87 43.36 18.26
C LEU A 192 5.46 43.13 18.81
N PHE A 193 5.04 41.85 18.72
CA PHE A 193 4.63 41.07 19.88
C PHE A 193 3.95 41.91 20.97
N ASP A 194 2.63 41.78 21.12
CA ASP A 194 1.92 42.32 22.28
C ASP A 194 2.22 41.49 23.55
N GLY A 195 3.50 41.38 23.90
CA GLY A 195 4.00 40.72 25.11
C GLY A 195 3.83 39.19 25.15
N ASN A 196 2.86 38.58 24.46
CA ASN A 196 2.58 37.14 24.52
C ASN A 196 2.08 36.51 23.21
N ASN A 197 1.59 37.28 22.22
CA ASN A 197 1.07 36.73 20.96
C ASN A 197 1.86 37.21 19.73
N SER A 198 1.88 36.38 18.70
CA SER A 198 2.45 36.65 17.37
C SER A 198 1.33 36.66 16.33
N TYR A 199 1.33 37.66 15.46
CA TYR A 199 0.57 37.61 14.20
C TYR A 199 1.39 36.82 13.19
N ILE A 200 0.84 35.69 12.75
CA ILE A 200 1.45 34.84 11.76
C ILE A 200 0.58 34.75 10.52
N ALA A 201 1.23 34.68 9.38
CA ALA A 201 0.61 34.23 8.15
C ALA A 201 0.97 32.75 7.91
N LEU A 202 -0.02 31.96 7.51
CA LEU A 202 0.14 30.62 6.97
C LEU A 202 -0.02 30.70 5.44
N PRO A 203 1.07 30.75 4.66
CA PRO A 203 0.95 30.77 3.22
C PRO A 203 0.34 29.45 2.76
N LEU A 204 -0.63 29.53 1.85
CA LEU A 204 -1.30 28.38 1.28
C LEU A 204 -1.24 28.40 -0.24
N THR A 205 -1.21 27.22 -0.84
CA THR A 205 -1.34 27.04 -2.28
C THR A 205 -2.25 25.86 -2.55
N ILE A 206 -3.28 26.08 -3.38
CA ILE A 206 -4.24 25.07 -3.80
C ILE A 206 -4.26 25.00 -5.33
N THR A 207 -4.21 23.81 -5.89
CA THR A 207 -4.32 23.60 -7.35
C THR A 207 -5.46 22.65 -7.64
N ASN A 208 -6.35 23.01 -8.56
CA ASN A 208 -7.43 22.14 -9.01
C ASN A 208 -6.96 21.20 -10.13
N TYR A 209 -7.13 19.89 -9.97
CA TYR A 209 -6.90 18.87 -11.00
C TYR A 209 -8.20 18.21 -11.51
N GLY A 210 -9.34 18.58 -10.92
CA GLY A 210 -10.67 18.14 -11.35
C GLY A 210 -11.06 18.74 -12.69
N ALA A 211 -12.09 18.17 -13.31
CA ALA A 211 -12.65 18.68 -14.56
C ALA A 211 -13.62 19.86 -14.38
N ARG A 212 -14.07 20.09 -13.14
CA ARG A 212 -14.97 21.18 -12.80
C ARG A 212 -14.17 22.38 -12.33
N ASP A 213 -14.64 23.54 -12.70
CA ASP A 213 -14.17 24.81 -12.17
C ASP A 213 -14.88 25.07 -10.83
N TYR A 214 -14.17 25.71 -9.92
CA TYR A 214 -14.59 25.88 -8.53
C TYR A 214 -14.45 27.35 -8.16
N VAL A 215 -15.50 27.96 -7.62
CA VAL A 215 -15.46 29.35 -7.12
C VAL A 215 -14.44 29.46 -5.96
N GLY A 216 -13.75 30.60 -5.81
CA GLY A 216 -12.68 30.79 -4.80
C GLY A 216 -12.98 30.32 -3.36
N TRP A 217 -14.25 30.17 -2.98
CA TRP A 217 -14.69 29.68 -1.65
C TRP A 217 -14.64 28.15 -1.45
N VAL A 218 -14.35 27.33 -2.47
CA VAL A 218 -14.55 25.85 -2.39
C VAL A 218 -13.48 25.13 -1.54
N THR A 219 -12.74 25.84 -0.71
CA THR A 219 -11.84 25.22 0.26
C THR A 219 -12.09 25.77 1.64
N GLU A 220 -12.96 25.09 2.38
CA GLU A 220 -13.11 25.37 3.79
C GLU A 220 -11.86 24.84 4.52
N GLY A 221 -11.25 25.73 5.27
CA GLY A 221 -10.17 25.37 6.16
C GLY A 221 -10.29 26.14 7.46
N TYR A 222 -9.95 25.48 8.56
CA TYR A 222 -10.02 26.10 9.86
C TYR A 222 -8.86 25.65 10.72
N VAL A 223 -8.42 26.55 11.61
CA VAL A 223 -7.49 26.19 12.66
C VAL A 223 -8.23 25.39 13.73
N ASN A 224 -7.71 24.21 14.05
CA ASN A 224 -8.29 23.37 15.08
C ASN A 224 -8.19 24.06 16.44
N ASN A 225 -9.34 24.49 16.98
CA ASN A 225 -9.47 25.34 18.17
C ASN A 225 -9.10 24.64 19.50
N LYS A 226 -8.40 23.50 19.44
CA LYS A 226 -7.84 22.82 20.63
C LYS A 226 -6.72 23.66 21.28
N TYR A 227 -6.18 24.64 20.58
CA TYR A 227 -5.21 25.59 21.09
C TYR A 227 -5.94 26.91 21.38
N TYR A 228 -6.48 27.05 22.60
CA TYR A 228 -7.32 28.15 23.10
C TYR A 228 -6.72 29.58 23.02
N ASP A 229 -5.55 29.75 22.38
CA ASP A 229 -4.82 31.01 22.26
C ASP A 229 -4.89 31.59 20.82
N VAL A 230 -5.82 31.13 19.96
CA VAL A 230 -6.06 31.69 18.61
C VAL A 230 -7.18 32.72 18.71
N PHE A 231 -6.82 34.01 18.67
CA PHE A 231 -7.73 35.09 19.10
C PHE A 231 -8.52 35.76 17.97
N ASP A 232 -8.10 35.63 16.71
CA ASP A 232 -8.82 36.17 15.55
C ASP A 232 -8.55 35.30 14.32
N ASN A 233 -9.60 34.70 13.74
CA ASN A 233 -9.59 34.04 12.44
C ASN A 233 -10.13 35.04 11.42
N TRP A 234 -9.31 35.98 10.98
CA TRP A 234 -9.72 36.90 9.93
C TRP A 234 -8.84 36.76 8.70
N TYR A 235 -9.55 36.64 7.58
CA TYR A 235 -9.06 36.83 6.21
C TYR A 235 -8.32 35.66 5.56
N PHE A 236 -8.92 35.16 4.48
CA PHE A 236 -8.21 34.50 3.38
C PHE A 236 -7.86 35.61 2.39
N ALA A 237 -6.65 36.17 2.45
CA ALA A 237 -6.15 36.95 1.32
C ALA A 237 -5.66 35.94 0.29
N VAL A 238 -6.54 35.55 -0.63
CA VAL A 238 -6.10 34.85 -1.83
C VAL A 238 -5.61 35.92 -2.79
N ASP A 239 -4.32 35.91 -3.05
CA ASP A 239 -3.66 36.82 -3.97
C ASP A 239 -3.34 36.03 -5.25
N TYR A 240 -3.98 36.42 -6.35
CA TYR A 240 -3.66 35.92 -7.68
C TYR A 240 -2.94 37.03 -8.45
N GLU A 241 -1.63 37.19 -8.22
CA GLU A 241 -0.80 38.17 -8.92
C GLU A 241 -1.46 39.58 -8.99
N ASP A 242 -1.61 40.22 -7.83
CA ASP A 242 -1.91 41.66 -7.64
C ASP A 242 -3.37 42.13 -7.69
N GLU A 243 -4.38 41.25 -7.60
CA GLU A 243 -5.78 41.66 -7.38
C GLU A 243 -6.40 40.85 -6.22
N GLU A 244 -6.94 41.55 -5.21
CA GLU A 244 -7.79 40.93 -4.18
C GLU A 244 -8.92 40.15 -4.87
N LEU A 245 -9.18 38.91 -4.46
CA LEU A 245 -10.32 38.14 -4.95
C LEU A 245 -11.64 38.90 -4.65
N ASP A 246 -12.15 39.61 -5.65
CA ASP A 246 -13.59 39.75 -5.80
C ASP A 246 -14.13 38.32 -5.98
N GLY A 247 -15.16 37.94 -5.22
CA GLY A 247 -15.59 36.56 -4.96
C GLY A 247 -16.15 35.77 -6.16
N SER A 248 -15.80 36.17 -7.39
CA SER A 248 -16.28 35.69 -8.67
C SER A 248 -15.27 34.86 -9.47
N GLU A 249 -13.97 34.87 -9.13
CA GLU A 249 -12.99 34.11 -9.91
C GLU A 249 -13.06 32.60 -9.69
N MET A 250 -12.98 31.86 -10.81
CA MET A 250 -13.03 30.40 -10.84
C MET A 250 -11.62 29.80 -10.81
N LEU A 251 -11.36 28.92 -9.85
CA LEU A 251 -10.22 28.02 -9.82
C LEU A 251 -10.39 26.91 -10.87
N SER A 252 -10.10 27.25 -12.12
CA SER A 252 -10.14 26.29 -13.23
C SER A 252 -9.06 25.22 -13.12
N LYS A 253 -9.23 24.13 -13.88
CA LYS A 253 -8.26 23.03 -13.92
C LYS A 253 -6.85 23.51 -14.23
N GLY A 254 -5.90 23.17 -13.36
CA GLY A 254 -4.48 23.51 -13.47
C GLY A 254 -4.11 24.89 -12.95
N LYS A 255 -5.09 25.72 -12.55
CA LYS A 255 -4.86 27.02 -11.93
C LYS A 255 -4.56 26.87 -10.44
N ASN A 256 -3.82 27.84 -9.90
CA ASN A 256 -3.34 27.83 -8.52
C ASN A 256 -3.99 28.96 -7.73
N LEU A 257 -4.75 28.64 -6.69
CA LEU A 257 -5.10 29.58 -5.63
C LEU A 257 -3.87 29.75 -4.74
N LYS A 258 -3.39 30.98 -4.54
CA LYS A 258 -2.32 31.29 -3.57
C LYS A 258 -2.82 32.33 -2.60
N GLY A 259 -2.39 32.25 -1.36
CA GLY A 259 -2.81 33.21 -0.36
C GLY A 259 -2.19 32.95 0.99
N TYR A 260 -2.74 33.58 2.02
CA TYR A 260 -2.37 33.33 3.39
C TYR A 260 -3.58 33.36 4.31
N ILE A 261 -3.45 32.65 5.43
CA ILE A 261 -4.36 32.75 6.58
C ILE A 261 -3.61 33.47 7.68
N THR A 262 -4.18 34.56 8.17
CA THR A 262 -3.61 35.32 9.27
C THR A 262 -4.18 34.85 10.61
N LEU A 263 -3.30 34.64 11.59
CA LEU A 263 -3.66 34.15 12.92
C LEU A 263 -2.88 34.90 13.99
N LYS A 264 -3.54 35.27 15.08
CA LYS A 264 -2.90 35.74 16.31
C LYS A 264 -2.74 34.57 17.29
N MET A 265 -1.51 34.17 17.62
CA MET A 265 -1.24 33.09 18.57
C MET A 265 0.11 33.20 19.28
N SER A 266 0.26 32.63 20.47
CA SER A 266 1.54 32.66 21.19
C SER A 266 2.65 31.86 20.49
N LYS A 267 3.91 32.29 20.68
CA LYS A 267 5.11 31.68 20.09
C LYS A 267 5.36 30.25 20.60
N GLY A 268 5.86 29.37 19.74
CA GLY A 268 6.28 28.01 20.11
C GLY A 268 5.15 27.01 20.30
N LYS A 269 3.90 27.45 20.14
CA LYS A 269 2.70 26.60 20.26
C LYS A 269 2.56 25.69 19.06
N ASN A 270 1.96 24.52 19.30
CA ASN A 270 1.56 23.63 18.21
C ASN A 270 0.37 24.24 17.48
N LEU A 271 0.35 24.06 16.16
CA LEU A 271 -0.68 24.57 15.28
C LEU A 271 -1.17 23.45 14.38
N GLU A 272 -2.49 23.38 14.20
CA GLU A 272 -3.15 22.43 13.32
C GLU A 272 -4.13 23.17 12.42
N PHE A 273 -3.91 23.12 11.12
CA PHE A 273 -4.82 23.64 10.11
C PHE A 273 -5.53 22.48 9.42
N VAL A 274 -6.85 22.41 9.52
CA VAL A 274 -7.66 21.40 8.84
C VAL A 274 -8.10 21.94 7.51
N TYR A 275 -7.79 21.22 6.43
CA TYR A 275 -8.33 21.47 5.10
C TYR A 275 -9.40 20.43 4.77
N THR A 276 -10.51 20.84 4.17
CA THR A 276 -11.48 19.97 3.49
C THR A 276 -11.65 20.36 2.03
N ASP A 277 -11.95 19.39 1.17
CA ASP A 277 -12.26 19.62 -0.25
C ASP A 277 -13.74 19.97 -0.51
N GLY A 278 -14.52 20.26 0.54
CA GLY A 278 -15.96 20.52 0.46
C GLY A 278 -16.82 19.24 0.36
N TYR A 279 -16.20 18.07 0.44
CA TYR A 279 -16.86 16.77 0.47
C TYR A 279 -16.35 15.95 1.68
N ASP A 280 -16.30 14.63 1.55
CA ASP A 280 -15.89 13.71 2.63
C ASP A 280 -14.37 13.64 2.87
N ASN A 281 -13.56 14.41 2.12
CA ASN A 281 -12.10 14.37 2.28
C ASN A 281 -11.63 15.55 3.13
N PHE A 282 -10.86 15.23 4.16
CA PHE A 282 -10.14 16.23 4.95
C PHE A 282 -8.72 15.76 5.28
N ILE A 283 -7.84 16.71 5.54
CA ILE A 283 -6.49 16.46 6.04
C ILE A 283 -6.03 17.60 6.93
N THR A 284 -5.34 17.28 8.02
CA THR A 284 -4.78 18.28 8.93
C THR A 284 -3.31 18.52 8.60
N PHE A 285 -2.93 19.77 8.41
CA PHE A 285 -1.56 20.24 8.39
C PHE A 285 -1.12 20.62 9.80
N TYR A 286 0.10 20.28 10.21
CA TYR A 286 0.57 20.56 11.56
C TYR A 286 2.02 21.02 11.63
N GLY A 287 2.34 21.76 12.68
CA GLY A 287 3.68 22.20 13.00
C GLY A 287 3.69 23.10 14.23
N LYS A 288 4.75 23.89 14.39
CA LYS A 288 4.86 24.91 15.42
C LYS A 288 4.84 26.30 14.78
N ASN A 289 4.29 27.26 15.52
CA ASN A 289 4.61 28.68 15.35
C ASN A 289 6.03 28.94 15.85
#